data_AF-G9MU13-F1
#
_entry.id   AF-G9MU13-F1
#
_cell.length_a   1.000
_cell.length_b   1.000
_cell.length_c   1.000
_cell.angle_alpha   90.00
_cell.angle_beta   90.00
_cell.angle_gamma   90.00
#
_symmetry.space_group_name_H-M   'P 1'
#
loop_
_entity.id
_entity.type
_entity.pdbx_description
1 polymer ?
#
loop_
_entity_poly.entity_id
_entity_poly.type
_entity_poly.pdbx_seq_one_letter_code
_entity_poly.pdbx_strand_id
1 'polypeptide(L)'
;LLSSFATLTLAANCNPGLDYCGFNLLGIGNYQPQINDALEKASLDPSNKGVSTNTLFHCVGGYNGDIVVIKFCTNRCIDGGSGKSDFC
;
A
#
# COMPACT_ATOMS: atom_id res chain seq x y z
N LEU A 1 5.77 -8.96 40.96
CA LEU A 1 4.92 -8.87 39.75
C LEU A 1 5.56 -7.85 38.81
N LEU A 2 6.29 -8.29 37.78
CA LEU A 2 6.80 -7.38 36.75
C LEU A 2 5.73 -7.26 35.65
N SER A 3 5.09 -6.10 35.54
CA SER A 3 4.16 -5.82 34.44
C SER A 3 4.96 -5.40 33.22
N SER A 4 5.01 -6.27 32.22
CA SER A 4 5.54 -5.95 30.90
C SER A 4 4.55 -5.08 30.14
N PHE A 5 4.87 -3.81 29.94
CA PHE A 5 4.14 -2.95 29.01
C PHE A 5 4.58 -3.31 27.59
N ALA A 6 3.79 -4.13 26.90
CA ALA A 6 3.96 -4.32 25.46
C ALA A 6 3.54 -3.02 24.76
N THR A 7 4.50 -2.27 24.23
CA THR A 7 4.21 -1.14 23.34
C THR A 7 3.67 -1.70 22.03
N LEU A 8 2.36 -1.59 21.82
CA LEU A 8 1.74 -1.82 20.53
C LEU A 8 2.17 -0.68 19.60
N THR A 9 3.18 -0.93 18.76
CA THR A 9 3.50 -0.01 17.66
C THR A 9 2.37 -0.13 16.64
N LEU A 10 1.48 0.87 16.59
CA LEU A 10 0.50 0.94 15.51
C LEU A 10 1.29 1.19 14.22
N ALA A 11 1.25 0.24 13.29
CA ALA A 11 1.88 0.44 11.99
C ALA A 11 1.29 1.70 11.34
N ALA A 12 2.14 2.51 10.71
CA ALA A 12 1.64 3.62 9.91
C ALA A 12 0.76 3.03 8.79
N ASN A 13 -0.47 3.53 8.68
CA ASN A 13 -1.42 3.14 7.64
C ASN A 13 -1.45 4.21 6.55
N CYS A 14 -1.85 3.82 5.36
CA CYS A 14 -2.22 4.74 4.28
C CYS A 14 -3.38 5.63 4.72
N ASN A 15 -3.47 6.83 4.15
CA ASN A 15 -4.56 7.75 4.44
C ASN A 15 -5.79 7.35 3.63
N PRO A 16 -6.93 7.02 4.27
CA PRO A 16 -8.13 6.60 3.57
C PRO A 16 -8.58 7.63 2.54
N GLY A 17 -8.96 7.17 1.35
CA GLY A 17 -9.41 8.01 0.24
C GLY A 17 -8.29 8.54 -0.67
N LEU A 18 -7.01 8.37 -0.31
CA LEU A 18 -5.89 8.66 -1.21
C LEU A 18 -5.50 7.43 -2.03
N ASP A 19 -4.91 7.69 -3.18
CA ASP A 19 -4.31 6.67 -4.04
C ASP A 19 -2.80 6.65 -3.84
N TYR A 20 -2.21 5.47 -3.88
CA TYR A 20 -0.79 5.26 -3.64
C TYR A 20 -0.19 4.35 -4.70
N CYS A 21 0.97 4.73 -5.20
CA CYS A 21 1.88 3.82 -5.87
C CYS A 21 2.33 2.76 -4.88
N GLY A 22 2.47 1.51 -5.34
CA GLY A 22 2.94 0.45 -4.47
C GLY A 22 4.31 0.73 -3.84
N PHE A 23 5.21 1.46 -4.52
CA PHE A 23 6.48 1.88 -3.90
C PHE A 23 6.29 2.84 -2.71
N ASN A 24 5.29 3.71 -2.75
CA ASN A 24 4.97 4.62 -1.64
C ASN A 24 4.36 3.85 -0.47
N LEU A 25 3.46 2.91 -0.73
CA LEU A 25 2.92 2.01 0.31
C LEU A 25 4.03 1.23 1.04
N LEU A 26 4.99 0.68 0.28
CA LEU A 26 6.16 0.00 0.85
C LEU A 26 7.06 0.94 1.68
N GLY A 27 7.01 2.25 1.41
CA GLY A 27 7.69 3.27 2.20
C GLY A 27 6.96 3.66 3.49
N ILE A 28 5.65 3.46 3.56
CA ILE A 28 4.83 3.74 4.76
C ILE A 28 5.06 2.67 5.84
N GLY A 29 5.11 1.39 5.44
CA GLY A 29 5.21 0.29 6.39
C GLY A 29 5.19 -1.09 5.74
N ASN A 30 4.80 -2.11 6.50
CA ASN A 30 4.74 -3.50 6.04
C ASN A 30 3.49 -3.76 5.17
N TYR A 31 3.46 -3.15 3.98
CA TYR A 31 2.36 -3.25 3.02
C TYR A 31 2.49 -4.40 2.02
N GLN A 32 3.62 -5.12 2.01
CA GLN A 32 3.86 -6.21 1.06
C GLN A 32 2.74 -7.28 1.08
N PRO A 33 2.22 -7.72 2.24
CA PRO A 33 1.12 -8.68 2.28
C PRO A 33 -0.17 -8.15 1.61
N GLN A 34 -0.55 -6.91 1.91
CA GLN A 34 -1.74 -6.25 1.35
C GLN A 34 -1.59 -6.04 -0.16
N ILE A 35 -0.39 -5.67 -0.62
CA ILE A 35 -0.09 -5.52 -2.05
C ILE A 35 -0.24 -6.87 -2.76
N ASN A 36 0.34 -7.94 -2.22
CA ASN A 36 0.25 -9.27 -2.84
C ASN A 36 -1.20 -9.74 -2.97
N ASP A 37 -1.98 -9.65 -1.88
CA ASP A 37 -3.39 -10.02 -1.87
C ASP A 37 -4.22 -9.18 -2.85
N ALA A 38 -3.99 -7.86 -2.92
CA ALA A 38 -4.67 -6.99 -3.86
C ALA A 38 -4.32 -7.30 -5.32
N LEU A 39 -3.06 -7.62 -5.62
CA LEU A 39 -2.62 -8.01 -6.97
C LEU A 39 -3.21 -9.35 -7.39
N GLU A 40 -3.19 -10.35 -6.50
CA GLU A 40 -3.80 -11.66 -6.74
C GLU A 40 -5.30 -11.53 -7.05
N LYS A 41 -6.03 -10.73 -6.26
CA LYS A 41 -7.45 -10.41 -6.51
C LYS A 41 -7.68 -9.72 -7.85
N ALA A 42 -6.71 -8.93 -8.31
CA ALA A 42 -6.74 -8.25 -9.60
C ALA A 42 -6.20 -9.10 -10.77
N SER A 43 -5.85 -10.39 -10.53
CA SER A 43 -5.20 -11.26 -11.52
C SER A 43 -3.89 -10.71 -12.09
N LEU A 44 -3.15 -9.96 -11.26
CA LEU A 44 -1.80 -9.44 -11.55
C LEU A 44 -0.75 -10.29 -10.83
N ASP A 45 0.47 -10.33 -11.35
CA ASP A 45 1.56 -11.14 -10.78
C ASP A 45 2.17 -10.46 -9.53
N PRO A 46 1.94 -10.99 -8.30
CA PRO A 46 2.49 -10.43 -7.07
C PRO A 46 4.00 -10.70 -6.91
N SER A 47 4.56 -11.67 -7.64
CA SER A 47 5.98 -12.02 -7.57
C SER A 47 6.86 -11.04 -8.35
N ASN A 48 6.26 -10.33 -9.31
CA ASN A 48 6.94 -9.32 -10.11
C ASN A 48 7.00 -7.99 -9.36
N LYS A 49 8.20 -7.65 -8.86
CA LYS A 49 8.45 -6.37 -8.15
C LYS A 49 8.06 -5.14 -8.96
N GLY A 50 8.18 -5.18 -10.28
CA GLY A 50 7.76 -4.10 -11.17
C GLY A 50 6.25 -3.90 -11.14
N VAL A 51 5.49 -4.98 -11.13
CA VAL A 51 4.02 -4.96 -10.96
C VAL A 51 3.66 -4.40 -9.59
N SER A 52 4.28 -4.88 -8.52
CA SER A 52 4.02 -4.39 -7.16
C SER A 52 4.30 -2.89 -7.02
N THR A 53 5.44 -2.41 -7.55
CA THR A 53 5.86 -1.02 -7.36
C THR A 53 5.15 -0.02 -8.28
N ASN A 54 4.80 -0.42 -9.51
CA ASN A 54 4.14 0.46 -10.48
C ASN A 54 2.61 0.29 -10.54
N THR A 55 1.99 -0.49 -9.67
CA THR A 55 0.53 -0.52 -9.55
C THR A 55 0.07 0.65 -8.68
N LEU A 56 -1.00 1.31 -9.13
CA LEU A 56 -1.72 2.33 -8.38
C LEU A 56 -2.84 1.65 -7.58
N PHE A 57 -2.86 1.90 -6.27
CA PHE A 57 -3.80 1.32 -5.32
C PHE A 57 -4.64 2.42 -4.66
N HIS A 58 -5.91 2.15 -4.41
CA HIS A 58 -6.76 3.00 -3.58
C HIS A 58 -6.66 2.57 -2.12
N CYS A 59 -6.41 3.50 -1.20
CA CYS A 59 -6.47 3.24 0.23
C CYS A 59 -7.93 3.27 0.72
N VAL A 60 -8.48 2.09 1.01
CA VAL A 60 -9.80 1.95 1.64
C VAL A 60 -9.73 2.30 3.12
N GLY A 61 -8.59 2.01 3.77
CA GLY A 61 -8.40 2.23 5.20
C GLY A 61 -8.73 0.99 6.04
N GLY A 62 -9.19 1.18 7.28
CA GLY A 62 -9.38 0.08 8.22
C GLY A 62 -8.16 -0.16 9.12
N TYR A 63 -8.22 -1.22 9.94
CA TYR A 63 -7.24 -1.44 11.02
C TYR A 63 -5.79 -1.60 10.51
N ASN A 64 -5.62 -2.24 9.35
CA ASN A 64 -4.30 -2.48 8.72
C ASN A 64 -4.10 -1.69 7.42
N GLY A 65 -4.95 -0.68 7.17
CA GLY A 65 -4.94 0.13 5.96
C GLY A 65 -5.12 -0.70 4.69
N ASP A 66 -6.30 -1.28 4.51
CA ASP A 66 -6.66 -2.09 3.35
C ASP A 66 -6.58 -1.26 2.06
N ILE A 67 -6.18 -1.93 0.98
CA ILE A 67 -5.99 -1.34 -0.34
C ILE A 67 -6.67 -2.19 -1.42
N VAL A 68 -7.03 -1.54 -2.53
CA VAL A 68 -7.51 -2.22 -3.74
C VAL A 68 -6.77 -1.70 -4.96
N VAL A 69 -6.56 -2.56 -5.96
CA VAL A 69 -5.92 -2.16 -7.22
C VAL A 69 -6.85 -1.22 -7.99
N ILE A 70 -6.33 -0.07 -8.44
CA ILE A 70 -6.98 0.78 -9.45
C ILE A 70 -6.51 0.36 -10.83
N LYS A 71 -5.19 0.41 -11.08
CA LYS A 71 -4.58 0.05 -12.37
C LYS A 71 -3.07 -0.18 -12.24
N PHE A 72 -2.51 -1.05 -13.09
CA PHE A 72 -1.07 -1.09 -13.33
C PHE A 72 -0.66 0.10 -14.22
N CYS A 73 0.36 0.87 -13.82
CA CYS A 73 0.86 1.98 -14.61
C CYS A 73 1.80 1.47 -15.73
N THR A 74 1.41 1.63 -16.99
CA THR A 74 2.19 1.15 -18.16
C THR A 74 3.59 1.76 -18.24
N ASN A 75 3.74 3.05 -17.91
CA ASN A 75 5.02 3.75 -17.95
C ASN A 75 5.69 3.76 -16.58
N ARG A 76 5.13 4.54 -15.65
CA ARG A 76 5.57 4.63 -14.26
C ARG A 76 4.43 5.12 -13.41
N CYS A 77 4.43 4.71 -12.14
CA CYS A 77 3.63 5.36 -11.13
C CYS A 77 4.36 6.60 -10.59
N ILE A 78 3.63 7.67 -10.28
CA ILE A 78 4.18 8.97 -9.91
C ILE A 78 3.66 9.37 -8.53
N ASP A 79 4.60 9.73 -7.65
CA ASP A 79 4.32 10.30 -6.34
C ASP A 79 3.63 11.67 -6.48
N GLY A 80 2.41 11.78 -5.93
CA GLY A 80 1.63 13.03 -5.92
C GLY A 80 2.14 14.05 -4.90
N GLY A 81 3.00 13.62 -3.98
CA GLY A 81 3.52 14.40 -2.87
C GLY A 81 2.70 14.24 -1.58
N SER A 82 3.22 14.78 -0.49
CA SER A 82 2.64 14.62 0.85
C SER A 82 1.16 15.05 0.90
N GLY A 83 0.30 14.14 1.37
CA GLY A 83 -1.13 14.36 1.53
C GLY A 83 -1.93 14.40 0.23
N LYS A 84 -1.35 13.97 -0.90
CA LYS A 84 -2.00 13.94 -2.21
C LYS A 84 -2.00 12.52 -2.76
N SER A 85 -2.97 12.22 -3.63
CA SER A 85 -3.01 10.95 -4.36
C SER A 85 -1.88 10.88 -5.38
N ASP A 86 -1.27 9.70 -5.44
CA ASP A 86 -0.38 9.29 -6.51
C ASP A 86 -1.14 9.04 -7.82
N PHE A 87 -0.43 8.91 -8.93
CA PHE A 87 -1.06 8.73 -10.24
C PHE A 87 -0.21 7.96 -11.25
N CYS A 88 -0.90 7.34 -12.22
CA CYS A 88 -0.38 7.11 -13.56
C CYS A 88 -1.05 8.13 -14.50
#